data_AF-A0AAP0HAW6-F1
#
_entry.id   AF-A0AAP0HAW6-F1
#
_cell.length_a   1.000
_cell.length_b   1.000
_cell.length_c   1.000
_cell.angle_alpha   90.00
_cell.angle_beta   90.00
_cell.angle_gamma   90.00
#
_symmetry.space_group_name_H-M   'P 1'
#
loop_
_entity.id
_entity.type
_entity.pdbx_description
1 polymer ?
#
loop_
_entity_poly.entity_id
_entity_poly.type
_entity_poly.pdbx_seq_one_letter_code
_entity_poly.pdbx_strand_id
1 'polypeptide(L)'
;MKKYKSVSVNQFRNKNKYLKEQNSQNSERGSIQKISLTEVEQLEFLFLRCRNQWSRSAELRFINPRFIQIAVSECQDGEQREQESLQLIDEEPGDIEAELARMDAKTIVKKFMTFRESGPIYFPKGKGFHHSPDDAIVSLPSWLSEDDVEYFASKLEKAGISGGVNYYRVLRLNWELSASWSGAKVTVPTKFITGDEDLVYHMPGVKDYIEGDGFRKDVPFLEEVVVIKGAAHFINQEKPDEINKHILEFIRKF
;
A
#
# COMPACT_ATOMS: atom_id res chain seq x y z
N MET A 1 18.78 -28.10 31.41
CA MET A 1 19.26 -26.70 31.35
C MET A 1 20.47 -26.62 30.43
N LYS A 2 20.31 -26.13 29.20
CA LYS A 2 21.44 -25.84 28.29
C LYS A 2 21.38 -24.35 27.92
N LYS A 3 22.46 -23.64 28.25
CA LYS A 3 22.65 -22.19 28.04
C LYS A 3 22.82 -21.92 26.54
N TYR A 4 22.01 -21.01 25.99
CA TYR A 4 22.29 -20.41 24.69
C TYR A 4 23.24 -19.22 24.89
N LYS A 5 24.36 -19.24 24.15
CA LYS A 5 25.29 -18.12 24.03
C LYS A 5 24.69 -17.08 23.08
N SER A 6 24.74 -15.81 23.47
CA SER A 6 24.44 -14.66 22.63
C SER A 6 25.42 -14.57 21.45
N VAL A 7 24.91 -14.29 20.26
CA VAL A 7 25.73 -13.91 19.10
C VAL A 7 25.54 -12.41 18.89
N SER A 8 26.66 -11.67 18.92
CA SER A 8 26.70 -10.21 18.77
C SER A 8 26.46 -9.78 17.33
N VAL A 9 25.81 -8.62 17.20
CA VAL A 9 25.63 -7.82 15.99
C VAL A 9 26.99 -7.44 15.39
N ASN A 10 27.49 -8.19 14.38
CA ASN A 10 28.53 -7.75 13.42
C ASN A 10 28.88 -8.79 12.34
N GLN A 11 27.90 -9.25 11.54
CA GLN A 11 28.20 -10.10 10.36
C GLN A 11 27.51 -9.72 9.03
N PHE A 12 26.89 -8.54 8.94
CA PHE A 12 26.42 -8.00 7.66
C PHE A 12 27.46 -7.03 7.05
N ARG A 13 28.61 -7.55 6.61
CA ARG A 13 29.55 -6.81 5.74
C ARG A 13 30.48 -7.76 4.99
N ASN A 14 29.96 -8.37 3.90
CA ASN A 14 30.68 -8.66 2.63
C ASN A 14 30.00 -9.80 1.84
N LYS A 15 29.05 -9.45 0.96
CA LYS A 15 28.44 -10.39 -0.02
C LYS A 15 29.33 -10.68 -1.25
N ASN A 16 30.40 -9.90 -1.49
CA ASN A 16 31.17 -9.97 -2.75
C ASN A 16 32.28 -11.03 -2.80
N LYS A 17 32.57 -11.73 -1.70
CA LYS A 17 33.62 -12.77 -1.69
C LYS A 17 33.09 -14.15 -2.11
N TYR A 18 31.84 -14.47 -1.76
CA TYR A 18 31.22 -15.77 -2.03
C TYR A 18 30.88 -16.01 -3.52
N LEU A 19 30.67 -14.94 -4.30
CA LEU A 19 30.30 -15.06 -5.73
C LEU A 19 31.50 -15.30 -6.66
N LYS A 20 32.74 -15.02 -6.21
CA LYS A 20 33.94 -15.26 -7.04
C LYS A 20 34.39 -16.72 -7.03
N GLU A 21 34.11 -17.47 -5.96
CA GLU A 21 34.53 -18.87 -5.84
C GLU A 21 33.65 -19.83 -6.67
N GLN A 22 32.37 -19.51 -6.92
CA GLN A 22 31.50 -20.36 -7.73
C GLN A 22 31.70 -20.21 -9.25
N ASN A 23 32.21 -19.07 -9.71
CA ASN A 23 32.45 -18.83 -11.14
C ASN A 23 33.77 -19.42 -11.67
N SER A 24 34.66 -19.91 -10.79
CA SER A 24 35.90 -20.60 -11.18
C SER A 24 35.69 -22.07 -11.56
N GLN A 25 34.53 -22.66 -11.25
CA GLN A 25 34.30 -24.11 -11.38
C GLN A 25 33.51 -24.53 -12.63
N ASN A 26 33.04 -23.59 -13.46
CA ASN A 26 32.24 -23.91 -14.67
C ASN A 26 32.98 -23.65 -16.01
N SER A 27 34.33 -23.63 -16.01
CA SER A 27 35.12 -23.35 -17.22
C SER A 27 35.51 -24.55 -18.08
N GLU A 28 34.97 -25.76 -17.82
CA GLU A 28 35.26 -26.95 -18.63
C GLU A 28 33.99 -27.58 -19.18
N ARG A 29 33.57 -27.17 -20.39
CA ARG A 29 33.00 -28.02 -21.46
C ARG A 29 32.57 -27.18 -22.68
N GLY A 30 33.35 -27.30 -23.76
CA GLY A 30 32.84 -27.48 -25.13
C GLY A 30 32.18 -26.31 -25.87
N SER A 31 32.97 -25.65 -26.72
CA SER A 31 32.70 -25.24 -28.11
C SER A 31 31.34 -24.65 -28.50
N ILE A 32 31.33 -23.42 -29.06
CA ILE A 32 30.80 -23.08 -30.41
C ILE A 32 31.21 -21.64 -30.83
N GLN A 33 31.77 -21.57 -32.04
CA GLN A 33 31.98 -20.48 -33.02
C GLN A 33 32.25 -19.02 -32.62
N LYS A 34 33.43 -18.56 -33.06
CA LYS A 34 33.81 -17.17 -33.32
C LYS A 34 32.95 -16.56 -34.44
N ILE A 35 32.41 -15.37 -34.21
CA ILE A 35 32.03 -14.42 -35.26
C ILE A 35 32.96 -13.22 -35.18
N SER A 36 33.46 -12.82 -36.33
CA SER A 36 34.50 -11.82 -36.57
C SER A 36 34.04 -10.39 -36.28
N LEU A 37 34.97 -9.64 -35.69
CA LEU A 37 34.94 -8.20 -35.44
C LEU A 37 35.05 -7.43 -36.75
N THR A 38 33.91 -7.04 -37.34
CA THR A 38 33.84 -5.93 -38.29
C THR A 38 32.48 -5.25 -38.15
N GLU A 39 32.33 -4.49 -37.07
CA GLU A 39 31.34 -3.41 -36.88
C GLU A 39 31.68 -2.63 -35.58
N VAL A 40 32.98 -2.36 -35.37
CA VAL A 40 33.52 -1.73 -34.15
C VAL A 40 33.51 -0.19 -34.22
N GLU A 41 32.99 0.44 -35.28
CA GLU A 41 33.06 1.91 -35.43
C GLU A 41 31.74 2.61 -35.81
N GLN A 42 30.57 2.04 -35.47
CA GLN A 42 29.30 2.79 -35.58
C GLN A 42 28.44 2.83 -34.31
N LEU A 43 28.97 2.46 -33.15
CA LEU A 43 28.25 2.48 -31.86
C LEU A 43 29.00 3.23 -30.74
N GLU A 44 29.63 4.36 -31.06
CA GLU A 44 30.25 5.25 -30.06
C GLU A 44 29.53 6.59 -29.83
N PHE A 45 28.27 6.76 -30.26
CA PHE A 45 27.53 8.01 -30.02
C PHE A 45 26.26 7.91 -29.15
N LEU A 46 26.06 6.83 -28.41
CA LEU A 46 24.92 6.74 -27.48
C LEU A 46 25.24 6.00 -26.16
N PHE A 47 26.40 6.28 -25.57
CA PHE A 47 26.87 5.61 -24.35
C PHE A 47 26.54 6.33 -23.03
N LEU A 48 25.51 7.19 -22.97
CA LEU A 48 25.15 7.90 -21.71
C LEU A 48 23.66 8.03 -21.38
N ARG A 49 22.76 7.32 -22.06
CA ARG A 49 21.36 7.15 -21.62
C ARG A 49 20.93 5.71 -21.95
N CYS A 50 20.22 5.05 -21.04
CA CYS A 50 19.60 3.71 -21.20
C CYS A 50 20.35 2.43 -20.77
N ARG A 51 21.32 2.47 -19.84
CA ARG A 51 21.85 1.21 -19.26
C ARG A 51 21.74 1.16 -17.74
N ASN A 52 20.54 0.82 -17.25
CA ASN A 52 20.33 -0.10 -16.12
C ASN A 52 18.84 -0.36 -15.85
N GLN A 53 18.09 -0.64 -16.92
CA GLN A 53 16.85 -1.38 -16.81
C GLN A 53 17.06 -2.71 -17.56
N TRP A 54 16.55 -3.78 -16.95
CA TRP A 54 16.38 -5.13 -17.51
C TRP A 54 17.60 -6.07 -17.51
N SER A 55 17.77 -6.81 -16.42
CA SER A 55 18.25 -8.18 -16.50
C SER A 55 17.34 -9.13 -15.70
N ARG A 56 16.52 -9.88 -16.46
CA ARG A 56 15.96 -11.23 -16.14
C ARG A 56 14.96 -11.29 -14.96
N SER A 57 13.68 -11.61 -15.09
CA SER A 57 12.98 -12.40 -16.10
C SER A 57 11.51 -11.98 -16.17
N ALA A 58 11.04 -11.80 -17.40
CA ALA A 58 9.62 -11.76 -17.72
C ALA A 58 9.07 -13.19 -17.64
N GLU A 59 8.35 -13.49 -16.55
CA GLU A 59 7.40 -14.58 -16.43
C GLU A 59 6.46 -14.24 -15.25
N LEU A 60 5.57 -13.27 -15.45
CA LEU A 60 4.50 -12.95 -14.50
C LEU A 60 3.18 -12.93 -15.27
N ARG A 61 2.50 -14.07 -15.26
CA ARG A 61 1.14 -14.24 -15.73
C ARG A 61 0.33 -15.00 -14.66
N PHE A 62 -0.71 -14.31 -14.18
CA PHE A 62 -1.96 -14.79 -13.57
C PHE A 62 -2.14 -14.89 -12.02
N ILE A 63 -2.64 -13.76 -11.44
CA ILE A 63 -3.72 -13.52 -10.44
C ILE A 63 -3.61 -14.17 -9.01
N ASN A 64 -3.71 -13.44 -7.87
CA ASN A 64 -4.46 -12.19 -7.57
C ASN A 64 -3.68 -11.16 -6.70
N PRO A 65 -3.11 -10.09 -7.30
CA PRO A 65 -2.38 -9.01 -6.63
C PRO A 65 -3.16 -7.67 -6.60
N ARG A 66 -4.47 -7.62 -6.88
CA ARG A 66 -5.13 -6.34 -7.24
C ARG A 66 -5.27 -5.29 -6.14
N PHE A 67 -5.25 -5.62 -4.85
CA PHE A 67 -5.27 -4.58 -3.81
C PHE A 67 -3.94 -3.82 -3.68
N ILE A 68 -2.82 -4.43 -4.09
CA ILE A 68 -1.48 -3.80 -4.02
C ILE A 68 -1.02 -3.32 -5.40
N GLN A 69 -1.54 -3.88 -6.50
CA GLN A 69 -1.14 -3.49 -7.85
C GLN A 69 -1.88 -2.25 -8.40
N ILE A 70 -2.95 -1.78 -7.73
CA ILE A 70 -3.56 -0.46 -7.99
C ILE A 70 -2.56 0.67 -7.68
N ALA A 71 -1.56 0.41 -6.85
CA ALA A 71 -0.43 1.31 -6.62
C ALA A 71 0.65 1.26 -7.71
N VAL A 72 0.72 0.22 -8.55
CA VAL A 72 1.91 -0.02 -9.40
C VAL A 72 1.52 -0.64 -10.75
N SER A 73 1.04 0.21 -11.69
CA SER A 73 1.18 0.12 -13.17
C SER A 73 0.14 1.07 -13.80
N GLU A 74 0.41 1.98 -14.75
CA GLU A 74 1.33 1.90 -15.90
C GLU A 74 1.96 3.26 -16.26
N CYS A 75 3.22 3.18 -16.71
CA CYS A 75 4.04 4.27 -17.24
C CYS A 75 3.44 4.93 -18.50
N GLN A 76 3.05 6.19 -18.36
CA GLN A 76 3.47 7.32 -19.20
C GLN A 76 3.33 8.57 -18.31
N ASP A 77 4.43 9.32 -18.14
CA ASP A 77 4.70 10.38 -17.12
C ASP A 77 5.17 9.86 -15.73
N GLY A 78 6.09 8.89 -15.73
CA GLY A 78 6.48 8.09 -14.56
C GLY A 78 7.75 8.55 -13.80
N GLU A 79 7.59 9.40 -12.79
CA GLU A 79 8.59 9.47 -11.70
C GLU A 79 7.96 9.89 -10.35
N GLN A 80 6.92 10.73 -10.34
CA GLN A 80 6.26 11.17 -9.09
C GLN A 80 5.18 10.20 -8.57
N ARG A 81 4.37 9.60 -9.46
CA ARG A 81 3.20 8.80 -9.05
C ARG A 81 3.53 7.45 -8.42
N GLU A 82 4.68 6.85 -8.76
CA GLU A 82 5.11 5.58 -8.18
C GLU A 82 5.62 5.76 -6.73
N GLN A 83 6.13 6.94 -6.38
CA GLN A 83 6.61 7.25 -5.03
C GLN A 83 5.48 7.41 -4.00
N GLU A 84 4.31 7.88 -4.41
CA GLU A 84 3.23 8.30 -3.49
C GLU A 84 2.50 7.12 -2.83
N SER A 85 2.32 6.00 -3.53
CA SER A 85 1.67 4.80 -2.98
C SER A 85 2.62 3.84 -2.27
N LEU A 86 3.93 3.93 -2.57
CA LEU A 86 4.98 3.13 -1.92
C LEU A 86 5.43 3.70 -0.58
N GLN A 87 5.13 4.98 -0.29
CA GLN A 87 5.65 5.64 0.89
C GLN A 87 5.22 4.93 2.19
N LEU A 88 3.95 4.62 2.41
CA LEU A 88 3.54 3.94 3.66
C LEU A 88 4.14 2.53 3.85
N ILE A 89 4.61 1.89 2.78
CA ILE A 89 5.13 0.51 2.78
C ILE A 89 6.63 0.47 3.12
N ASP A 90 7.39 1.50 2.72
CA ASP A 90 8.85 1.55 2.84
C ASP A 90 9.35 2.55 3.90
N GLU A 91 8.46 3.13 4.72
CA GLU A 91 8.84 4.08 5.78
C GLU A 91 9.41 3.38 7.03
N GLU A 92 10.55 3.89 7.50
CA GLU A 92 11.22 3.36 8.68
C GLU A 92 10.36 3.61 9.95
N PRO A 93 10.44 2.71 10.95
CA PRO A 93 9.80 2.94 12.24
C PRO A 93 10.18 4.29 12.84
N GLY A 94 9.19 5.15 13.08
CA GLY A 94 9.37 6.48 13.68
C GLY A 94 9.20 7.66 12.72
N ASP A 95 9.32 7.48 11.40
CA ASP A 95 9.24 8.60 10.44
C ASP A 95 7.83 9.22 10.41
N ILE A 96 6.79 8.41 10.20
CA ILE A 96 5.38 8.87 10.22
C ILE A 96 4.99 9.37 11.63
N GLU A 97 5.45 8.70 12.68
CA GLU A 97 5.22 9.14 14.06
C GLU A 97 5.81 10.52 14.31
N ALA A 98 7.01 10.81 13.81
CA ALA A 98 7.64 12.11 13.96
C ALA A 98 6.86 13.22 13.23
N GLU A 99 6.35 12.94 12.03
CA GLU A 99 5.50 13.90 11.31
C GLU A 99 4.18 14.16 12.03
N LEU A 100 3.54 13.12 12.57
CA LEU A 100 2.29 13.26 13.31
C LEU A 100 2.48 13.89 14.69
N ALA A 101 3.61 13.65 15.36
CA ALA A 101 3.93 14.22 16.67
C ALA A 101 4.09 15.75 16.67
N ARG A 102 4.07 16.38 15.50
CA ARG A 102 4.01 17.84 15.34
C ARG A 102 2.64 18.42 15.70
N MET A 103 1.60 17.59 15.76
CA MET A 103 0.23 17.96 16.08
C MET A 103 -0.22 17.28 17.37
N ASP A 104 -1.17 17.90 18.07
CA ASP A 104 -1.85 17.23 19.18
C ASP A 104 -2.81 16.14 18.67
N ALA A 105 -3.19 15.22 19.56
CA ALA A 105 -4.03 14.08 19.19
C ALA A 105 -5.40 14.49 18.67
N LYS A 106 -5.96 15.61 19.16
CA LYS A 106 -7.24 16.14 18.67
C LYS A 106 -7.12 16.59 17.24
N THR A 107 -6.08 17.34 16.91
CA THR A 107 -5.81 17.83 15.57
C THR A 107 -5.60 16.67 14.59
N ILE A 108 -4.87 15.64 15.00
CA ILE A 108 -4.74 14.39 14.23
C ILE A 108 -6.12 13.79 13.98
N VAL A 109 -6.90 13.51 15.03
CA VAL A 109 -8.24 12.92 14.90
C VAL A 109 -9.14 13.74 13.99
N LYS A 110 -9.19 15.06 14.16
CA LYS A 110 -9.97 15.97 13.31
C LYS A 110 -9.55 15.83 11.85
N LYS A 111 -8.27 15.98 11.54
CA LYS A 111 -7.76 15.92 10.15
C LYS A 111 -8.06 14.58 9.48
N PHE A 112 -7.89 13.46 10.18
CA PHE A 112 -8.18 12.14 9.62
C PHE A 112 -9.68 11.92 9.44
N MET A 113 -10.50 12.21 10.46
CA MET A 113 -11.93 11.93 10.42
C MET A 113 -12.72 12.84 9.48
N THR A 114 -12.21 14.03 9.20
CA THR A 114 -12.83 14.97 8.25
C THR A 114 -12.16 14.97 6.88
N PHE A 115 -11.25 14.03 6.59
CA PHE A 115 -10.58 13.94 5.29
C PHE A 115 -11.57 13.50 4.20
N ARG A 116 -11.68 14.31 3.13
CA ARG A 116 -12.58 14.07 1.98
C ARG A 116 -11.91 14.21 0.63
N GLU A 117 -10.61 14.47 0.60
CA GLU A 117 -9.91 14.62 -0.68
C GLU A 117 -9.70 13.24 -1.32
N SER A 118 -9.98 13.15 -2.62
CA SER A 118 -9.69 11.96 -3.40
C SER A 118 -8.18 11.91 -3.67
N GLY A 119 -7.43 11.18 -2.85
CA GLY A 119 -6.00 11.03 -3.02
C GLY A 119 -5.38 10.11 -1.96
N PRO A 120 -4.18 9.56 -2.22
CA PRO A 120 -3.47 8.78 -1.23
C PRO A 120 -3.08 9.66 -0.05
N ILE A 121 -3.16 9.14 1.18
CA ILE A 121 -2.62 9.81 2.36
C ILE A 121 -1.11 9.57 2.42
N TYR A 122 -0.33 10.65 2.50
CA TYR A 122 1.12 10.57 2.63
C TYR A 122 1.69 11.64 3.57
N PHE A 123 2.87 11.34 4.13
CA PHE A 123 3.56 12.12 5.17
C PHE A 123 4.96 12.49 4.69
N PRO A 124 5.12 13.53 3.87
CA PRO A 124 6.44 13.94 3.41
C PRO A 124 7.27 14.46 4.59
N LYS A 125 8.53 14.03 4.67
CA LYS A 125 9.45 14.45 5.74
C LYS A 125 9.52 15.97 5.84
N GLY A 126 9.29 16.49 7.04
CA GLY A 126 9.26 17.90 7.36
C GLY A 126 7.99 18.64 6.93
N LYS A 127 6.97 17.98 6.40
CA LYS A 127 5.73 18.61 5.91
C LYS A 127 4.45 18.16 6.63
N GLY A 128 4.53 17.25 7.59
CA GLY A 128 3.37 16.79 8.35
C GLY A 128 2.36 16.05 7.45
N PHE A 129 1.07 16.27 7.71
CA PHE A 129 0.00 15.72 6.89
C PHE A 129 -0.16 16.53 5.59
N HIS A 130 0.21 15.96 4.45
CA HIS A 130 0.35 16.72 3.20
C HIS A 130 -0.88 17.56 2.82
N HIS A 131 -2.07 17.01 3.00
CA HIS A 131 -3.33 17.63 2.57
C HIS A 131 -3.79 18.76 3.49
N SER A 132 -3.20 18.93 4.67
CA SER A 132 -3.64 19.96 5.59
C SER A 132 -2.51 20.41 6.52
N PRO A 133 -2.04 21.68 6.42
CA PRO A 133 -1.00 22.23 7.28
C PRO A 133 -1.28 22.01 8.77
N ASP A 134 -0.25 21.77 9.58
CA ASP A 134 -0.39 21.38 10.99
C ASP A 134 -1.33 22.31 11.80
N ASP A 135 -1.31 23.62 11.52
CA ASP A 135 -2.08 24.67 12.20
C ASP A 135 -3.44 24.99 11.56
N ALA A 136 -3.83 24.28 10.50
CA ALA A 136 -5.10 24.51 9.83
C ALA A 136 -6.30 24.22 10.76
N ILE A 137 -7.20 25.19 10.87
CA ILE A 137 -8.44 25.05 11.64
C ILE A 137 -9.37 24.06 10.90
N VAL A 138 -9.71 22.96 11.57
CA VAL A 138 -10.64 21.95 11.04
C VAL A 138 -12.03 22.18 11.64
N SER A 139 -12.99 22.53 10.78
CA SER A 139 -14.41 22.60 11.15
C SER A 139 -15.01 21.20 11.18
N LEU A 140 -15.70 20.85 12.28
CA LEU A 140 -16.31 19.54 12.42
C LEU A 140 -17.61 19.44 11.61
N PRO A 141 -17.82 18.33 10.87
CA PRO A 141 -19.09 18.06 10.25
C PRO A 141 -20.15 17.74 11.31
N SER A 142 -21.43 17.86 10.94
CA SER A 142 -22.55 17.65 11.88
C SER A 142 -22.63 16.25 12.50
N TRP A 143 -21.97 15.26 11.90
CA TRP A 143 -21.94 13.88 12.40
C TRP A 143 -20.81 13.61 13.40
N LEU A 144 -19.87 14.54 13.57
CA LEU A 144 -18.71 14.38 14.48
C LEU A 144 -18.73 15.48 15.54
N SER A 145 -18.95 15.11 16.80
CA SER A 145 -18.95 16.07 17.90
C SER A 145 -17.55 16.31 18.48
N GLU A 146 -17.38 17.41 19.23
CA GLU A 146 -16.14 17.63 19.99
C GLU A 146 -15.92 16.55 21.07
N ASP A 147 -16.99 15.98 21.63
CA ASP A 147 -16.91 14.89 22.61
C ASP A 147 -16.39 13.59 21.96
N ASP A 148 -16.80 13.30 20.73
CA ASP A 148 -16.27 12.15 19.96
C ASP A 148 -14.78 12.35 19.66
N VAL A 149 -14.39 13.57 19.24
CA VAL A 149 -12.98 13.90 19.01
C VAL A 149 -12.17 13.75 20.28
N GLU A 150 -12.65 14.26 21.42
CA GLU A 150 -12.01 14.09 22.73
C GLU A 150 -11.85 12.60 23.08
N TYR A 151 -12.89 11.81 22.85
CA TYR A 151 -12.84 10.38 23.10
C TYR A 151 -11.71 9.72 22.31
N PHE A 152 -11.65 9.90 20.99
CA PHE A 152 -10.61 9.29 20.16
C PHE A 152 -9.22 9.84 20.48
N ALA A 153 -9.10 11.15 20.70
CA ALA A 153 -7.83 11.79 21.05
C ALA A 153 -7.28 11.21 22.36
N SER A 154 -8.10 11.06 23.40
CA SER A 154 -7.67 10.48 24.67
C SER A 154 -7.16 9.03 24.54
N LYS A 155 -7.72 8.25 23.60
CA LYS A 155 -7.23 6.90 23.30
C LYS A 155 -5.92 6.94 22.53
N LEU A 156 -5.81 7.84 21.57
CA LEU A 156 -4.60 8.01 20.77
C LEU A 156 -3.42 8.48 21.64
N GLU A 157 -3.63 9.42 22.56
CA GLU A 157 -2.60 9.87 23.51
C GLU A 157 -2.11 8.73 24.40
N LYS A 158 -3.03 7.88 24.86
CA LYS A 158 -2.68 6.74 25.74
C LYS A 158 -1.97 5.62 24.99
N ALA A 159 -2.39 5.31 23.76
CA ALA A 159 -1.91 4.16 23.00
C ALA A 159 -0.72 4.49 22.07
N GLY A 160 -0.62 5.74 21.62
CA GLY A 160 0.25 6.15 20.52
C GLY A 160 -0.26 5.71 19.14
N ILE A 161 0.27 6.32 18.08
CA ILE A 161 -0.16 6.04 16.69
C ILE A 161 0.57 4.84 16.06
N SER A 162 1.74 4.46 16.58
CA SER A 162 2.60 3.42 15.99
C SER A 162 1.90 2.08 15.77
N GLY A 163 1.01 1.69 16.68
CA GLY A 163 0.22 0.47 16.54
C GLY A 163 -0.59 0.44 15.24
N GLY A 164 -1.26 1.55 14.91
CA GLY A 164 -2.02 1.69 13.67
C GLY A 164 -1.11 1.75 12.44
N VAL A 165 -0.02 2.55 12.50
CA VAL A 165 0.93 2.69 11.38
C VAL A 165 1.62 1.37 11.04
N ASN A 166 1.89 0.52 12.04
CA ASN A 166 2.55 -0.78 11.83
C ASN A 166 1.77 -1.72 10.89
N TYR A 167 0.44 -1.59 10.76
CA TYR A 167 -0.33 -2.38 9.79
C TYR A 167 0.07 -2.07 8.34
N TYR A 168 0.47 -0.83 8.06
CA TYR A 168 0.91 -0.40 6.74
C TYR A 168 2.35 -0.86 6.43
N ARG A 169 3.24 -0.82 7.44
CA ARG A 169 4.63 -1.28 7.32
C ARG A 169 4.77 -2.75 6.94
N VAL A 170 3.78 -3.58 7.31
CA VAL A 170 3.79 -5.02 7.04
C VAL A 170 3.02 -5.39 5.78
N LEU A 171 2.53 -4.44 4.97
CA LEU A 171 1.78 -4.77 3.74
C LEU A 171 2.58 -5.66 2.78
N ARG A 172 3.88 -5.38 2.61
CA ARG A 172 4.78 -6.21 1.80
C ARG A 172 4.93 -7.63 2.37
N LEU A 173 5.06 -7.76 3.69
CA LEU A 173 5.14 -9.05 4.35
C LEU A 173 3.82 -9.83 4.23
N ASN A 174 2.68 -9.16 4.42
CA ASN A 174 1.36 -9.76 4.25
C ASN A 174 1.18 -10.29 2.83
N TRP A 175 1.65 -9.55 1.82
CA TRP A 175 1.68 -10.03 0.44
C TRP A 175 2.49 -11.33 0.29
N GLU A 176 3.73 -11.37 0.79
CA GLU A 176 4.59 -12.56 0.75
C GLU A 176 3.93 -13.76 1.46
N LEU A 177 3.36 -13.54 2.64
CA LEU A 177 2.70 -14.58 3.44
C LEU A 177 1.38 -15.04 2.83
N SER A 178 0.73 -14.20 2.01
CA SER A 178 -0.55 -14.52 1.37
C SER A 178 -0.42 -15.35 0.09
N ALA A 179 0.80 -15.71 -0.33
CA ALA A 179 1.07 -16.38 -1.60
C ALA A 179 0.30 -17.71 -1.78
N SER A 180 0.05 -18.45 -0.69
CA SER A 180 -0.71 -19.71 -0.72
C SER A 180 -2.19 -19.54 -1.10
N TRP A 181 -2.74 -18.33 -1.03
CA TRP A 181 -4.11 -18.01 -1.43
C TRP A 181 -4.21 -17.38 -2.83
N SER A 182 -3.13 -17.40 -3.61
CA SER A 182 -3.16 -16.86 -4.97
C SER A 182 -4.25 -17.55 -5.81
N GLY A 183 -5.16 -16.76 -6.37
CA GLY A 183 -6.31 -17.23 -7.17
C GLY A 183 -7.47 -17.82 -6.37
N ALA A 184 -7.34 -17.94 -5.04
CA ALA A 184 -8.43 -18.39 -4.18
C ALA A 184 -9.61 -17.42 -4.22
N LYS A 185 -10.81 -17.94 -3.97
CA LYS A 185 -12.08 -17.19 -3.99
C LYS A 185 -12.66 -17.08 -2.59
N VAL A 186 -13.25 -15.94 -2.27
CA VAL A 186 -13.98 -15.75 -1.01
C VAL A 186 -15.41 -16.25 -1.21
N THR A 187 -15.75 -17.36 -0.56
CA THR A 187 -17.05 -18.03 -0.71
C THR A 187 -18.04 -17.71 0.41
N VAL A 188 -17.76 -16.68 1.22
CA VAL A 188 -18.70 -16.18 2.23
C VAL A 188 -19.66 -15.20 1.56
N PRO A 189 -20.99 -15.30 1.77
CA PRO A 189 -21.93 -14.28 1.33
C PRO A 189 -21.48 -12.89 1.80
N THR A 190 -21.36 -11.94 0.89
CA THR A 190 -20.71 -10.66 1.18
C THR A 190 -21.55 -9.50 0.65
N LYS A 191 -21.66 -8.44 1.46
CA LYS A 191 -22.18 -7.14 1.04
C LYS A 191 -21.08 -6.10 1.22
N PHE A 192 -20.77 -5.37 0.15
CA PHE A 192 -19.76 -4.31 0.16
C PHE A 192 -20.46 -2.96 0.04
N ILE A 193 -20.05 -2.02 0.89
CA ILE A 193 -20.63 -0.68 1.00
C ILE A 193 -19.48 0.31 1.09
N THR A 194 -19.49 1.36 0.28
CA THR A 194 -18.49 2.43 0.28
C THR A 194 -19.16 3.79 0.08
N GLY A 195 -18.47 4.87 0.42
CA GLY A 195 -18.90 6.23 0.13
C GLY A 195 -18.45 6.67 -1.27
N ASP A 196 -19.23 7.50 -1.95
CA ASP A 196 -18.84 8.04 -3.27
C ASP A 196 -17.68 9.03 -3.20
N GLU A 197 -17.35 9.55 -2.02
CA GLU A 197 -16.20 10.41 -1.74
C GLU A 197 -15.07 9.68 -0.97
N ASP A 198 -15.14 8.35 -0.83
CA ASP A 198 -14.10 7.58 -0.15
C ASP A 198 -12.79 7.59 -0.96
N LEU A 199 -11.70 8.03 -0.32
CA LEU A 199 -10.37 8.07 -0.93
C LEU A 199 -9.94 6.71 -1.51
N VAL A 200 -10.30 5.59 -0.86
CA VAL A 200 -9.95 4.24 -1.30
C VAL A 200 -10.70 3.89 -2.57
N TYR A 201 -11.97 4.27 -2.66
CA TYR A 201 -12.79 4.03 -3.83
C TYR A 201 -12.26 4.77 -5.07
N HIS A 202 -11.59 5.91 -4.88
CA HIS A 202 -10.94 6.69 -5.95
C HIS A 202 -9.47 6.34 -6.19
N MET A 203 -8.91 5.34 -5.49
CA MET A 203 -7.55 4.89 -5.80
C MET A 203 -7.48 4.27 -7.22
N PRO A 204 -6.38 4.45 -7.96
CA PRO A 204 -6.29 4.06 -9.38
C PRO A 204 -6.63 2.59 -9.68
N GLY A 205 -7.82 2.33 -10.21
CA GLY A 205 -8.29 0.98 -10.56
C GLY A 205 -9.12 0.27 -9.48
N VAL A 206 -9.33 0.88 -8.30
CA VAL A 206 -10.25 0.33 -7.28
C VAL A 206 -11.67 0.37 -7.80
N LYS A 207 -12.11 1.53 -8.29
CA LYS A 207 -13.46 1.70 -8.84
C LYS A 207 -13.75 0.71 -9.98
N ASP A 208 -12.83 0.58 -10.94
CA ASP A 208 -12.97 -0.36 -12.06
C ASP A 208 -13.00 -1.82 -11.59
N TYR A 209 -12.27 -2.17 -10.53
CA TYR A 209 -12.31 -3.51 -9.94
C TYR A 209 -13.65 -3.80 -9.26
N ILE A 210 -14.17 -2.83 -8.50
CA ILE A 210 -15.42 -2.94 -7.74
C ILE A 210 -16.66 -2.95 -8.65
N GLU A 211 -16.72 -2.02 -9.60
CA GLU A 211 -17.87 -1.87 -10.51
C GLU A 211 -17.82 -2.81 -11.71
N GLY A 212 -16.62 -3.24 -12.11
CA GLY A 212 -16.43 -4.24 -13.15
C GLY A 212 -16.63 -5.68 -12.64
N ASP A 213 -16.23 -6.65 -13.47
CA ASP A 213 -16.36 -8.07 -13.12
C ASP A 213 -15.31 -8.56 -12.12
N GLY A 214 -14.26 -7.78 -11.86
CA GLY A 214 -13.10 -8.23 -11.08
C GLY A 214 -13.49 -8.68 -9.68
N PHE A 215 -14.22 -7.82 -8.96
CA PHE A 215 -14.60 -8.09 -7.58
C PHE A 215 -15.56 -9.27 -7.47
N ARG A 216 -16.57 -9.35 -8.35
CA ARG A 216 -17.49 -10.49 -8.42
C ARG A 216 -16.80 -11.80 -8.80
N LYS A 217 -15.77 -11.75 -9.65
CA LYS A 217 -14.95 -12.93 -10.00
C LYS A 217 -14.20 -13.48 -8.80
N ASP A 218 -13.78 -12.63 -7.86
CA ASP A 218 -13.02 -13.03 -6.66
C ASP A 218 -13.90 -13.36 -5.45
N VAL A 219 -15.09 -12.75 -5.40
CA VAL A 219 -16.11 -12.97 -4.37
C VAL A 219 -17.42 -13.39 -5.05
N PRO A 220 -17.59 -14.70 -5.38
CA PRO A 220 -18.72 -15.16 -6.20
C PRO A 220 -20.10 -14.95 -5.56
N PHE A 221 -20.16 -14.79 -4.23
CA PHE A 221 -21.39 -14.52 -3.48
C PHE A 221 -21.48 -13.05 -3.01
N LEU A 222 -20.84 -12.13 -3.74
CA LEU A 222 -21.00 -10.69 -3.54
C LEU A 222 -22.38 -10.26 -4.02
N GLU A 223 -23.15 -9.61 -3.14
CA GLU A 223 -24.42 -8.97 -3.48
C GLU A 223 -24.22 -7.72 -4.36
N GLU A 224 -25.26 -6.90 -4.51
CA GLU A 224 -25.10 -5.59 -5.13
C GLU A 224 -24.14 -4.72 -4.28
N VAL A 225 -23.19 -4.08 -4.95
CA VAL A 225 -22.30 -3.09 -4.33
C VAL A 225 -23.12 -1.84 -4.06
N VAL A 226 -23.04 -1.32 -2.84
CA VAL A 226 -23.70 -0.07 -2.48
C VAL A 226 -22.68 1.07 -2.43
N VAL A 227 -22.95 2.14 -3.18
CA VAL A 227 -22.18 3.38 -3.13
C VAL A 227 -23.08 4.47 -2.53
N ILE A 228 -22.76 4.90 -1.31
CA ILE A 228 -23.54 5.89 -0.57
C ILE A 228 -23.14 7.29 -1.01
N LYS A 229 -24.13 8.08 -1.46
CA LYS A 229 -23.90 9.43 -1.97
C LYS A 229 -23.60 10.45 -0.87
N GLY A 230 -22.63 11.30 -1.13
CA GLY A 230 -22.17 12.37 -0.23
C GLY A 230 -21.50 11.83 1.04
N ALA A 231 -20.97 10.62 1.02
CA ALA A 231 -20.28 10.02 2.16
C ALA A 231 -18.82 9.75 1.82
N ALA A 232 -17.92 10.06 2.75
CA ALA A 232 -16.49 9.83 2.61
C ALA A 232 -16.09 8.48 3.25
N HIS A 233 -14.92 8.42 3.89
CA HIS A 233 -14.35 7.18 4.40
C HIS A 233 -15.11 6.57 5.60
N PHE A 234 -15.62 7.40 6.52
CA PHE A 234 -16.25 6.95 7.77
C PHE A 234 -17.77 6.78 7.63
N ILE A 235 -18.22 6.03 6.62
CA ILE A 235 -19.64 5.87 6.26
C ILE A 235 -20.54 5.43 7.42
N ASN A 236 -20.02 4.63 8.35
CA ASN A 236 -20.74 4.12 9.51
C ASN A 236 -21.00 5.19 10.58
N GLN A 237 -20.22 6.28 10.59
CA GLN A 237 -20.45 7.44 11.46
C GLN A 237 -21.18 8.56 10.71
N GLU A 238 -20.89 8.75 9.42
CA GLU A 238 -21.49 9.81 8.61
C GLU A 238 -22.94 9.49 8.19
N LYS A 239 -23.25 8.23 7.90
CA LYS A 239 -24.58 7.75 7.45
C LYS A 239 -25.04 6.55 8.27
N PRO A 240 -25.12 6.67 9.62
CA PRO A 240 -25.33 5.53 10.51
C PRO A 240 -26.65 4.81 10.25
N ASP A 241 -27.74 5.54 9.98
CA ASP A 241 -29.06 4.94 9.73
C ASP A 241 -29.10 4.12 8.44
N GLU A 242 -28.46 4.61 7.37
CA GLU A 242 -28.38 3.92 6.09
C GLU A 242 -27.53 2.64 6.19
N ILE A 243 -26.39 2.73 6.88
CA ILE A 243 -25.53 1.58 7.17
C ILE A 243 -26.25 0.54 8.04
N ASN A 244 -26.91 0.97 9.11
CA ASN A 244 -27.68 0.08 9.99
C ASN A 244 -28.78 -0.65 9.21
N LYS A 245 -29.50 0.06 8.35
CA LYS A 245 -30.51 -0.54 7.47
C LYS A 245 -29.89 -1.60 6.57
N HIS A 246 -28.78 -1.29 5.90
CA HIS A 246 -28.12 -2.25 5.00
C HIS A 246 -27.58 -3.50 5.70
N ILE A 247 -27.03 -3.35 6.91
CA ILE A 247 -26.57 -4.48 7.73
C ILE A 247 -27.77 -5.35 8.10
N LEU A 248 -28.84 -4.77 8.66
CA LEU A 248 -30.03 -5.51 9.09
C LEU A 248 -30.72 -6.24 7.92
N GLU A 249 -30.85 -5.58 6.78
CA GLU A 249 -31.41 -6.20 5.57
C GLU A 249 -30.57 -7.37 5.05
N PHE A 250 -29.24 -7.28 5.17
CA PHE A 250 -28.34 -8.34 4.73
C PHE A 250 -28.36 -9.54 5.66
N ILE A 251 -28.19 -9.33 6.96
CA ILE A 251 -28.10 -10.44 7.92
C ILE A 251 -29.43 -11.19 8.09
N ARG A 252 -30.58 -10.54 7.84
CA ARG A 252 -31.91 -11.17 7.90
C ARG A 252 -32.16 -12.18 6.77
N LYS A 253 -31.27 -12.29 5.79
CA LYS A 253 -31.36 -13.29 4.71
C LYS A 253 -30.91 -14.69 5.15
N PHE A 254 -30.31 -14.80 6.34
CA PHE A 254 -29.75 -16.02 6.93
C PHE A 254 -30.37 -16.28 8.31
#